data_AF-A0A1L9AUD2-F1
#
_entry.id   AF-A0A1L9AUD2-F1
#
_cell.length_a   1.000
_cell.length_b   1.000
_cell.length_c   1.000
_cell.angle_alpha   90.00
_cell.angle_beta   90.00
_cell.angle_gamma   90.00
#
_symmetry.space_group_name_H-M   'P 1'
#
loop_
_entity.id
_entity.type
_entity.pdbx_description
1 polymer ?
#
loop_
_entity_poly.entity_id
_entity_poly.type
_entity_poly.pdbx_seq_one_letter_code
_entity_poly.pdbx_strand_id
1 'polypeptide(L)'
;MLVTTMTDSSNSPPLPEQRDEILMTLNEAINAYVVTKRRHPLLLAISKELDKVMDQLSQKKKTSRRRVRIWNDAVFQLARDSFDMFVIDLFSIRERLVKRGLLHLLEQDCSRLRRCDPSEIPMVPAMLHGDIDSPEDYARIQAEVQQHHRELVTRSINGALDRLIPGEYPVTPKGVQALVKRFMKQTEPLERDRNRVRAHRYERHFDARHFQSLGDLQGQLDIFERLLGDLYLVLTRNAFIFHLNFHASTEGTAKDLADIMVHGSINSAVNAYGVARKTNKNPVPWYYFHRRTFFESPSEPKEGGES
;
A
#
# COMPACT_ATOMS: atom_id res chain seq x y z
N MET A 1 20.24 -6.23 67.11
CA MET A 1 19.06 -5.92 66.27
C MET A 1 19.57 -5.66 64.85
N LEU A 2 19.39 -6.65 63.98
CA LEU A 2 19.69 -6.57 62.54
C LEU A 2 18.37 -6.26 61.84
N VAL A 3 18.32 -5.15 61.10
CA VAL A 3 17.17 -4.80 60.26
C VAL A 3 17.48 -5.24 58.84
N THR A 4 16.80 -6.31 58.42
CA THR A 4 16.83 -6.84 57.06
C THR A 4 15.84 -6.06 56.21
N THR A 5 16.32 -5.36 55.18
CA THR A 5 15.49 -4.75 54.15
C THR A 5 15.05 -5.82 53.16
N MET A 6 13.76 -6.17 53.17
CA MET A 6 13.13 -6.91 52.09
C MET A 6 12.71 -5.93 51.00
N THR A 7 13.32 -6.10 49.83
CA THR A 7 12.97 -5.48 48.57
C THR A 7 11.79 -6.27 48.00
N ASP A 8 10.60 -5.68 47.99
CA ASP A 8 9.46 -6.32 47.35
C ASP A 8 9.40 -5.94 45.86
N SER A 9 9.60 -6.98 45.07
CA SER A 9 9.62 -7.02 43.63
C SER A 9 8.22 -6.84 43.05
N SER A 10 7.94 -5.66 42.50
CA SER A 10 6.83 -5.45 41.56
C SER A 10 7.21 -4.51 40.42
N ASN A 11 8.36 -4.77 39.79
CA ASN A 11 8.69 -4.25 38.46
C ASN A 11 8.80 -5.43 37.50
N SER A 12 7.66 -6.07 37.23
CA SER A 12 7.53 -6.88 36.03
C SER A 12 7.45 -5.91 34.85
N PRO A 13 8.33 -6.00 33.84
CA PRO A 13 8.15 -5.25 32.62
C PRO A 13 6.79 -5.62 32.00
N PRO A 14 6.05 -4.66 31.40
CA PRO A 14 4.79 -4.97 30.75
C PRO A 14 5.03 -6.08 29.73
N LEU A 15 4.15 -7.09 29.76
CA LEU A 15 4.11 -8.17 28.78
C LEU A 15 4.16 -7.59 27.36
N PRO A 16 4.84 -8.25 26.40
CA PRO A 16 4.92 -7.77 25.03
C PRO A 16 3.51 -7.50 24.52
N GLU A 17 3.29 -6.25 24.10
CA GLU A 17 2.08 -5.72 23.53
C GLU A 17 1.34 -6.80 22.72
N GLN A 18 0.07 -7.08 23.07
CA GLN A 18 -0.85 -7.64 22.10
C GLN A 18 -0.85 -6.67 20.91
N ARG A 19 -0.04 -6.98 19.90
CA ARG A 19 0.10 -6.15 18.69
C ARG A 19 -1.30 -5.97 18.12
N ASP A 20 -1.73 -4.71 18.05
CA ASP A 20 -3.02 -4.35 17.46
C ASP A 20 -3.05 -4.83 16.00
N GLU A 21 -3.72 -5.97 15.78
CA GLU A 21 -3.75 -6.67 14.50
C GLU A 21 -4.33 -5.79 13.38
N ILE A 22 -5.30 -4.95 13.72
CA ILE A 22 -5.92 -3.99 12.79
C ILE A 22 -4.88 -2.95 12.36
N LEU A 23 -4.17 -2.33 13.31
CA LEU A 23 -3.14 -1.35 12.99
C LEU A 23 -1.95 -1.96 12.25
N MET A 24 -1.56 -3.19 12.59
CA MET A 24 -0.50 -3.91 11.89
C MET A 24 -0.89 -4.18 10.43
N THR A 25 -2.10 -4.70 10.20
CA THR A 25 -2.62 -4.99 8.86
C THR A 25 -2.78 -3.71 8.04
N LEU A 26 -3.20 -2.61 8.67
CA LEU A 26 -3.25 -1.29 8.03
C LEU A 26 -1.86 -0.82 7.59
N ASN A 27 -0.86 -0.89 8.47
CA ASN A 27 0.50 -0.48 8.15
C ASN A 27 1.10 -1.34 7.02
N GLU A 28 0.87 -2.65 7.04
CA GLU A 28 1.27 -3.55 5.97
C GLU A 28 0.61 -3.20 4.63
N ALA A 29 -0.70 -2.92 4.64
CA ALA A 29 -1.43 -2.52 3.44
C ALA A 29 -0.95 -1.17 2.88
N ILE A 30 -0.70 -0.18 3.75
CA ILE A 30 -0.12 1.12 3.37
C ILE A 30 1.26 0.93 2.77
N ASN A 31 2.13 0.14 3.40
CA ASN A 31 3.48 -0.11 2.89
C ASN A 31 3.45 -0.81 1.52
N ALA A 32 2.61 -1.83 1.36
CA ALA A 32 2.42 -2.49 0.08
C ALA A 32 1.91 -1.51 -0.99
N TYR A 33 0.92 -0.69 -0.65
CA TYR A 33 0.39 0.36 -1.53
C TYR A 33 1.46 1.38 -1.93
N VAL A 34 2.26 1.89 -0.98
CA VAL A 34 3.36 2.83 -1.24
C VAL A 34 4.36 2.24 -2.23
N VAL A 35 4.80 1.00 -2.00
CA VAL A 35 5.75 0.30 -2.88
C VAL A 35 5.16 0.14 -4.28
N THR A 36 3.90 -0.28 -4.40
CA THR A 36 3.24 -0.43 -5.70
C THR A 36 3.05 0.92 -6.39
N LYS A 37 2.57 1.95 -5.69
CA LYS A 37 2.32 3.30 -6.24
C LYS A 37 3.60 3.93 -6.78
N ARG A 38 4.75 3.73 -6.13
CA ARG A 38 6.06 4.24 -6.60
C ARG A 38 6.44 3.77 -8.01
N ARG A 39 5.95 2.60 -8.43
CA ARG A 39 6.23 2.04 -9.76
C ARG A 39 5.43 2.72 -10.87
N HIS A 40 4.29 3.34 -10.55
CA HIS A 40 3.42 3.97 -11.55
C HIS A 40 4.09 5.09 -12.36
N PRO A 41 4.73 6.12 -11.76
CA PRO A 41 5.39 7.18 -12.54
C PRO A 41 6.52 6.64 -13.42
N LEU A 42 7.18 5.56 -12.97
CA LEU A 42 8.20 4.87 -13.75
C LEU A 42 7.61 4.15 -14.96
N LEU A 43 6.54 3.37 -14.76
CA LEU A 43 5.82 2.70 -15.85
C LEU A 43 5.28 3.72 -16.87
N LEU A 44 4.83 4.88 -16.40
CA LEU A 44 4.40 5.99 -17.25
C LEU A 44 5.55 6.58 -18.08
N ALA A 45 6.73 6.76 -17.49
CA ALA A 45 7.91 7.22 -18.21
C ALA A 45 8.34 6.19 -19.27
N ILE A 46 8.38 4.91 -18.92
CA ILE A 46 8.72 3.81 -19.85
C ILE A 46 7.74 3.78 -21.03
N SER A 47 6.44 3.85 -20.76
CA SER A 47 5.42 3.84 -21.82
C SER A 47 5.65 4.97 -22.84
N LYS A 48 5.94 6.18 -22.37
CA LYS A 48 6.21 7.33 -23.24
C LYS A 48 7.48 7.16 -24.06
N GLU A 49 8.54 6.62 -23.48
CA GLU A 49 9.79 6.38 -24.21
C GLU A 49 9.65 5.25 -25.23
N LEU A 50 8.89 4.20 -24.91
CA LEU A 50 8.58 3.12 -25.84
C LEU A 50 7.80 3.62 -27.05
N ASP A 51 6.80 4.51 -26.86
CA ASP A 51 6.06 5.12 -27.96
C ASP A 51 6.97 5.94 -28.87
N LYS A 52 7.87 6.76 -28.30
CA LYS A 52 8.87 7.52 -29.07
C LYS A 52 9.80 6.61 -29.87
N VAL A 53 10.29 5.52 -29.27
CA VAL A 53 11.16 4.55 -29.94
C VAL A 53 10.40 3.88 -31.08
N MET A 54 9.13 3.48 -30.89
CA MET A 54 8.30 2.91 -31.96
C MET A 54 8.07 3.87 -33.11
N ASP A 55 7.83 5.14 -32.83
CA ASP A 55 7.64 6.18 -33.85
C ASP A 55 8.92 6.39 -34.66
N GLN A 56 10.07 6.56 -33.99
CA GLN A 56 11.36 6.71 -34.65
C GLN A 56 11.72 5.51 -35.52
N LEU A 57 11.42 4.30 -35.07
CA LEU A 57 11.68 3.06 -35.83
C LEU A 57 10.71 2.88 -37.00
N SER A 58 9.47 3.31 -36.84
CA SER A 58 8.48 3.32 -37.91
C SER A 58 8.85 4.31 -39.02
N GLN A 59 9.43 5.45 -38.64
CA GLN A 59 9.98 6.45 -39.57
C GLN A 59 11.28 5.97 -40.25
N LYS A 60 12.13 5.19 -39.56
CA LYS A 60 13.41 4.66 -40.07
C LYS A 60 13.29 3.38 -40.93
N LYS A 61 12.08 3.00 -41.38
CA LYS A 61 11.79 1.81 -42.22
C LYS A 61 12.42 1.80 -43.65
N LYS A 62 13.65 2.29 -43.84
CA LYS A 62 14.48 2.03 -45.04
C LYS A 62 15.68 1.11 -44.80
N THR A 63 16.08 0.81 -43.57
CA THR A 63 17.29 -0.01 -43.32
C THR A 63 17.04 -1.13 -42.30
N SER A 64 17.05 -2.38 -42.78
CA SER A 64 17.13 -3.64 -42.01
C SER A 64 16.03 -3.90 -40.95
N ARG A 65 14.87 -4.39 -41.42
CA ARG A 65 13.71 -4.81 -40.59
C ARG A 65 13.98 -5.95 -39.58
N ARG A 66 15.13 -6.65 -39.65
CA ARG A 66 15.33 -7.93 -38.93
C ARG A 66 16.03 -7.81 -37.56
N ARG A 67 17.04 -6.95 -37.40
CA ARG A 67 17.79 -6.83 -36.12
C ARG A 67 17.08 -5.96 -35.08
N VAL A 68 16.44 -4.88 -35.52
CA VAL A 68 15.63 -3.98 -34.66
C VAL A 68 14.47 -4.74 -33.99
N ARG A 69 13.88 -5.72 -34.69
CA ARG A 69 12.70 -6.45 -34.20
C ARG A 69 13.00 -7.35 -32.99
N ILE A 70 14.18 -7.99 -32.96
CA ILE A 70 14.53 -9.01 -31.94
C ILE A 70 14.93 -8.37 -30.60
N TRP A 71 15.70 -7.27 -30.62
CA TRP A 71 16.10 -6.57 -29.40
C TRP A 71 14.93 -5.80 -28.76
N ASN A 72 14.07 -5.23 -29.60
CA ASN A 72 12.90 -4.51 -29.10
C ASN A 72 11.88 -5.46 -28.46
N ASP A 73 11.62 -6.63 -29.04
CA ASP A 73 10.62 -7.57 -28.50
C ASP A 73 10.90 -7.93 -27.03
N ALA A 74 12.16 -8.11 -26.63
CA ALA A 74 12.51 -8.41 -25.24
C ALA A 74 12.24 -7.23 -24.29
N VAL A 75 12.60 -6.00 -24.69
CA VAL A 75 12.36 -4.79 -23.88
C VAL A 75 10.87 -4.46 -23.79
N PHE A 76 10.13 -4.62 -24.89
CA PHE A 76 8.67 -4.47 -24.91
C PHE A 76 7.99 -5.51 -24.02
N GLN A 77 8.44 -6.76 -24.08
CA GLN A 77 7.90 -7.83 -23.25
C GLN A 77 8.15 -7.54 -21.77
N LEU A 78 9.36 -7.11 -21.43
CA LEU A 78 9.73 -6.74 -20.08
C LEU A 78 8.88 -5.60 -19.51
N ALA A 79 8.68 -4.52 -20.28
CA ALA A 79 7.81 -3.41 -19.89
C ALA A 79 6.34 -3.85 -19.72
N ARG A 80 5.87 -4.75 -20.58
CA ARG A 80 4.53 -5.32 -20.50
C ARG A 80 4.35 -6.24 -19.28
N ASP A 81 5.35 -7.04 -18.92
CA ASP A 81 5.30 -7.90 -17.73
C ASP A 81 5.38 -7.06 -16.45
N SER A 82 6.18 -5.99 -16.47
CA SER A 82 6.25 -5.00 -15.39
C SER A 82 4.89 -4.36 -15.12
N PHE A 83 4.17 -4.01 -16.20
CA PHE A 83 2.84 -3.45 -16.12
C PHE A 83 1.84 -4.47 -15.54
N ASP A 84 1.98 -5.74 -15.88
CA ASP A 84 1.12 -6.80 -15.36
C ASP A 84 1.35 -7.08 -13.89
N MET A 85 2.61 -7.13 -13.47
CA MET A 85 2.96 -7.27 -12.07
C MET A 85 2.40 -6.11 -11.24
N PHE A 86 2.45 -4.88 -11.76
CA PHE A 86 1.82 -3.74 -11.10
C PHE A 86 0.31 -3.94 -10.86
N VAL A 87 -0.43 -4.42 -11.86
CA VAL A 87 -1.87 -4.71 -11.72
C VAL A 87 -2.14 -5.89 -10.80
N ILE A 88 -1.33 -6.95 -10.87
CA ILE A 88 -1.45 -8.13 -10.00
C ILE A 88 -1.20 -7.75 -8.54
N ASP A 89 -0.18 -6.92 -8.27
CA ASP A 89 0.14 -6.46 -6.92
C ASP A 89 -0.98 -5.57 -6.37
N LEU A 90 -1.49 -4.63 -7.17
CA LEU A 90 -2.61 -3.78 -6.76
C LEU A 90 -3.87 -4.60 -6.48
N PHE A 91 -4.17 -5.61 -7.31
CA PHE A 91 -5.27 -6.54 -7.07
C PHE A 91 -5.04 -7.36 -5.78
N SER A 92 -3.80 -7.80 -5.52
CA SER A 92 -3.47 -8.54 -4.30
C SER A 92 -3.68 -7.69 -3.04
N ILE A 93 -3.37 -6.39 -3.09
CA ILE A 93 -3.67 -5.44 -2.01
C ILE A 93 -5.18 -5.33 -1.80
N ARG A 94 -5.98 -5.20 -2.87
CA ARG A 94 -7.45 -5.18 -2.77
C ARG A 94 -7.98 -6.41 -2.03
N GLU A 95 -7.51 -7.60 -2.42
CA GLU A 95 -7.95 -8.85 -1.83
C GLU A 95 -7.59 -8.91 -0.34
N ARG A 96 -6.40 -8.43 0.06
CA ARG A 96 -6.00 -8.32 1.47
C ARG A 96 -6.75 -7.28 2.27
N LEU A 97 -7.35 -6.28 1.63
CA LEU A 97 -8.22 -5.33 2.32
C LEU A 97 -9.60 -5.93 2.58
N VAL A 98 -10.08 -6.78 1.67
CA VAL A 98 -11.47 -7.27 1.68
C VAL A 98 -11.60 -8.70 2.19
N LYS A 99 -10.96 -9.69 1.54
CA LYS A 99 -11.17 -11.11 1.82
C LYS A 99 -10.47 -11.53 3.09
N ARG A 100 -11.22 -11.60 4.20
CA ARG A 100 -10.67 -11.86 5.55
C ARG A 100 -9.54 -10.89 5.90
N GLY A 101 -9.66 -9.68 5.35
CA GLY A 101 -8.65 -8.64 5.40
C GLY A 101 -8.94 -7.58 6.45
N LEU A 102 -8.26 -6.43 6.32
CA LEU A 102 -8.44 -5.27 7.21
C LEU A 102 -9.92 -4.89 7.41
N LEU A 103 -10.70 -4.81 6.33
CA LEU A 103 -12.11 -4.42 6.43
C LEU A 103 -12.98 -5.49 7.11
N HIS A 104 -12.58 -6.77 7.05
CA HIS A 104 -13.25 -7.83 7.78
C HIS A 104 -12.93 -7.76 9.29
N LEU A 105 -11.68 -7.46 9.64
CA LEU A 105 -11.32 -7.22 11.05
C LEU A 105 -12.09 -6.02 11.63
N LEU A 106 -12.25 -4.95 10.85
CA LEU A 106 -13.05 -3.79 11.24
C LEU A 106 -14.55 -4.07 11.34
N GLU A 107 -15.06 -5.02 10.56
CA GLU A 107 -16.45 -5.48 10.67
C GLU A 107 -16.69 -6.17 12.02
N GLN A 108 -15.70 -6.94 12.51
CA GLN A 108 -15.75 -7.62 13.80
C GLN A 108 -15.56 -6.64 14.97
N ASP A 109 -14.68 -5.64 14.83
CA ASP A 109 -14.43 -4.59 15.82
C ASP A 109 -14.82 -3.20 15.30
N CYS A 110 -16.13 -3.00 15.10
CA CYS A 110 -16.68 -1.73 14.63
C CYS A 110 -16.42 -0.56 15.60
N SER A 111 -16.12 -0.85 16.87
CA SER A 111 -15.90 0.16 17.91
C SER A 111 -14.68 1.05 17.60
N ARG A 112 -13.73 0.55 16.82
CA ARG A 112 -12.55 1.29 16.34
C ARG A 112 -12.93 2.44 15.42
N LEU A 113 -14.00 2.29 14.65
CA LEU A 113 -14.52 3.29 13.71
C LEU A 113 -15.48 4.26 14.39
N ARG A 114 -15.02 4.91 15.47
CA ARG A 114 -15.82 5.90 16.21
C ARG A 114 -15.38 7.34 15.94
N ARG A 115 -16.30 8.27 16.18
CA ARG A 115 -16.02 9.71 16.23
C ARG A 115 -14.93 9.99 17.28
N CYS A 116 -14.13 11.02 16.98
CA CYS A 116 -13.12 11.56 17.86
C CYS A 116 -13.67 12.80 18.54
N ASP A 117 -13.43 12.93 19.84
CA ASP A 117 -13.57 14.18 20.57
C ASP A 117 -12.25 14.97 20.56
N PRO A 118 -12.28 16.31 20.62
CA PRO A 118 -11.05 17.13 20.66
C PRO A 118 -10.15 16.83 21.88
N SER A 119 -10.74 16.37 22.98
CA SER A 119 -10.02 15.99 24.20
C SER A 119 -9.13 14.76 24.03
N GLU A 120 -9.41 13.91 23.04
CA GLU A 120 -8.63 12.71 22.74
C GLU A 120 -7.32 13.01 22.01
N ILE A 121 -7.22 14.21 21.42
CA ILE A 121 -6.03 14.60 20.67
C ILE A 121 -4.95 15.11 21.64
N PRO A 122 -3.75 14.51 21.63
CA PRO A 122 -2.68 14.90 22.54
C PRO A 122 -2.30 16.36 22.33
N MET A 123 -1.93 17.04 23.42
CA MET A 123 -1.44 18.41 23.33
C MET A 123 -0.06 18.40 22.68
N VAL A 124 0.10 19.15 21.59
CA VAL A 124 1.40 19.41 20.99
C VAL A 124 1.80 20.84 21.34
N PRO A 125 2.99 21.08 21.90
CA PRO A 125 3.47 22.43 22.13
C PRO A 125 3.52 23.20 20.81
N ALA A 126 2.81 24.32 20.74
CA ALA A 126 2.89 25.23 19.60
C ALA A 126 4.20 26.03 19.71
N MET A 127 4.96 26.11 18.60
CA MET A 127 6.04 27.09 18.51
C MET A 127 5.43 28.46 18.21
N LEU A 128 5.34 29.31 19.23
CA LEU A 128 4.90 30.69 19.07
C LEU A 128 6.12 31.56 18.74
N HIS A 129 6.05 32.30 17.63
CA HIS A 129 7.08 33.24 17.21
C HIS A 129 6.54 34.67 17.35
N GLY A 130 7.31 35.55 18.00
CA GLY A 130 6.97 36.96 18.20
C GLY A 130 7.28 37.44 19.61
N ASP A 131 7.30 38.77 19.79
CA ASP A 131 7.36 39.40 21.11
C ASP A 131 5.98 39.28 21.76
N ILE A 132 5.87 38.40 22.75
CA ILE A 132 4.67 38.23 23.57
C ILE A 132 4.96 38.91 24.90
N ASP A 133 4.27 40.03 25.14
CA ASP A 133 4.59 40.99 26.20
C ASP A 133 4.45 40.44 27.62
N SER A 134 3.68 39.35 27.82
CA SER A 134 3.44 38.76 29.14
C SER A 134 3.41 37.22 29.14
N PRO A 135 3.87 36.56 30.23
CA PRO A 135 3.71 35.11 30.41
C PRO A 135 2.25 34.64 30.39
N GLU A 136 1.32 35.49 30.83
CA GLU A 136 -0.11 35.21 30.85
C GLU A 136 -0.69 35.18 29.42
N ASP A 137 -0.29 36.13 28.58
CA ASP A 137 -0.66 36.13 27.16
C ASP A 137 -0.05 34.95 26.42
N TYR A 138 1.19 34.59 26.74
CA TYR A 138 1.82 33.39 26.16
C TYR A 138 1.00 32.13 26.48
N ALA A 139 0.62 31.94 27.75
CA ALA A 139 -0.17 30.79 28.18
C ALA A 139 -1.56 30.77 27.52
N ARG A 140 -2.23 31.92 27.42
CA ARG A 140 -3.52 32.07 26.74
C ARG A 140 -3.44 31.72 25.26
N ILE A 141 -2.49 32.32 24.53
CA ILE A 141 -2.28 32.08 23.09
C ILE A 141 -1.92 30.60 22.87
N GLN A 142 -1.06 30.02 23.70
CA GLN A 142 -0.69 28.61 23.60
C GLN A 142 -1.92 27.70 23.77
N ALA A 143 -2.79 27.98 24.74
CA ALA A 143 -4.02 27.22 24.96
C ALA A 143 -5.00 27.35 23.77
N GLU A 144 -5.16 28.57 23.23
CA GLU A 144 -6.00 28.82 22.04
C GLU A 144 -5.49 28.07 20.82
N VAL A 145 -4.18 28.11 20.53
CA VAL A 145 -3.57 27.40 19.39
C VAL A 145 -3.70 25.88 19.56
N GLN A 146 -3.49 25.36 20.77
CA GLN A 146 -3.68 23.94 21.07
C GLN A 146 -5.12 23.50 20.86
N GLN A 147 -6.08 24.27 21.37
CA GLN A 147 -7.50 23.98 21.18
C GLN A 147 -7.89 24.01 19.70
N HIS A 148 -7.44 25.02 18.96
CA HIS A 148 -7.69 25.13 17.53
C HIS A 148 -7.09 23.95 16.75
N HIS A 149 -5.87 23.53 17.09
CA HIS A 149 -5.23 22.36 16.50
C HIS A 149 -6.07 21.09 16.73
N ARG A 150 -6.51 20.85 17.97
CA ARG A 150 -7.35 19.70 18.31
C ARG A 150 -8.64 19.70 17.50
N GLU A 151 -9.33 20.83 17.42
CA GLU A 151 -10.55 20.98 16.63
C GLU A 151 -10.34 20.72 15.14
N LEU A 152 -9.21 21.16 14.58
CA LEU A 152 -8.84 20.88 13.19
C LEU A 152 -8.62 19.38 12.96
N VAL A 153 -7.84 18.73 13.82
CA VAL A 153 -7.55 17.30 13.73
C VAL A 153 -8.82 16.47 13.89
N THR A 154 -9.64 16.79 14.88
CA THR A 154 -10.93 16.15 15.11
C THR A 154 -11.87 16.30 13.92
N ARG A 155 -11.96 17.50 13.32
CA ARG A 155 -12.74 17.71 12.09
C ARG A 155 -12.24 16.85 10.93
N SER A 156 -10.92 16.72 10.78
CA SER A 156 -10.32 15.88 9.74
C SER A 156 -10.66 14.40 9.93
N ILE A 157 -10.47 13.87 11.15
CA ILE A 157 -10.78 12.48 11.50
C ILE A 157 -12.27 12.18 11.33
N ASN A 158 -13.14 13.06 11.85
CA ASN A 158 -14.58 12.88 11.74
C ASN A 158 -15.05 12.97 10.28
N GLY A 159 -14.49 13.89 9.49
CA GLY A 159 -14.76 13.96 8.05
C GLY A 159 -14.26 12.73 7.27
N ALA A 160 -13.14 12.13 7.67
CA ALA A 160 -12.67 10.85 7.10
C ALA A 160 -13.64 9.71 7.43
N LEU A 161 -14.13 9.66 8.67
CA LEU A 161 -15.12 8.67 9.07
C LEU A 161 -16.44 8.82 8.29
N ASP A 162 -16.90 10.04 8.04
CA ASP A 162 -18.08 10.31 7.20
C ASP A 162 -17.91 9.82 5.76
N ARG A 163 -16.70 9.94 5.19
CA ARG A 163 -16.41 9.41 3.84
C ARG A 163 -16.39 7.89 3.80
N LEU A 164 -15.88 7.26 4.85
CA LEU A 164 -15.87 5.80 4.97
C LEU A 164 -17.29 5.26 5.11
N ILE A 165 -18.02 5.78 6.11
CA ILE A 165 -19.35 5.30 6.55
C ILE A 165 -20.27 6.51 6.76
N PRO A 166 -21.00 6.93 5.71
CA PRO A 166 -21.86 8.11 5.78
C PRO A 166 -23.06 7.92 6.71
N GLY A 167 -23.22 8.80 7.70
CA GLY A 167 -24.48 8.98 8.45
C GLY A 167 -24.88 7.85 9.41
N GLU A 168 -24.09 6.79 9.57
CA GLU A 168 -24.38 5.65 10.45
C GLU A 168 -23.49 5.70 11.70
N TYR A 169 -24.08 6.06 12.85
CA TYR A 169 -23.38 6.15 14.14
C TYR A 169 -24.26 5.60 15.29
N PRO A 170 -23.73 4.72 16.17
CA PRO A 170 -22.40 4.11 16.11
C PRO A 170 -22.23 3.23 14.85
N VAL A 171 -20.99 3.06 14.40
CA VAL A 171 -20.71 2.23 13.22
C VAL A 171 -21.14 0.79 13.49
N THR A 172 -21.86 0.20 12.54
CA THR A 172 -22.33 -1.18 12.60
C THR A 172 -21.60 -2.07 11.60
N PRO A 173 -21.64 -3.40 11.77
CA PRO A 173 -21.12 -4.33 10.77
C PRO A 173 -21.76 -4.13 9.39
N LYS A 174 -23.03 -3.71 9.32
CA LYS A 174 -23.70 -3.41 8.05
C LYS A 174 -23.09 -2.19 7.36
N GLY A 175 -22.71 -1.17 8.11
CA GLY A 175 -21.99 0.01 7.60
C GLY A 175 -20.63 -0.37 7.01
N VAL A 176 -19.88 -1.25 7.68
CA VAL A 176 -18.59 -1.77 7.17
C VAL A 176 -18.80 -2.64 5.93
N GLN A 177 -19.82 -3.51 5.90
CA GLN A 177 -20.17 -4.28 4.70
C GLN A 177 -20.55 -3.37 3.53
N ALA A 178 -21.23 -2.25 3.77
CA ALA A 178 -21.54 -1.28 2.74
C ALA A 178 -20.27 -0.60 2.19
N LEU A 179 -19.31 -0.26 3.06
CA LEU A 179 -17.98 0.21 2.67
C LEU A 179 -17.25 -0.83 1.79
N VAL A 180 -17.22 -2.09 2.22
CA VAL A 180 -16.62 -3.20 1.45
C VAL A 180 -17.24 -3.30 0.05
N LYS A 181 -18.57 -3.33 -0.04
CA LYS A 181 -19.29 -3.40 -1.33
C LYS A 181 -18.94 -2.21 -2.23
N ARG A 182 -18.87 -1.00 -1.65
CA ARG A 182 -18.55 0.22 -2.39
C ARG A 182 -17.11 0.20 -2.91
N PHE A 183 -16.15 -0.19 -2.08
CA PHE A 183 -14.75 -0.35 -2.47
C PHE A 183 -14.56 -1.42 -3.55
N MET A 184 -15.17 -2.60 -3.39
CA MET A 184 -15.13 -3.67 -4.39
C MET A 184 -15.71 -3.24 -5.74
N LYS A 185 -16.82 -2.47 -5.72
CA LYS A 185 -17.43 -1.92 -6.93
C LYS A 185 -16.53 -0.89 -7.61
N GLN A 186 -15.93 0.02 -6.85
CA GLN A 186 -15.01 1.04 -7.39
C GLN A 186 -13.73 0.42 -7.98
N THR A 187 -13.29 -0.71 -7.43
CA THR A 187 -12.10 -1.47 -7.88
C THR A 187 -12.41 -2.64 -8.80
N GLU A 188 -13.67 -2.82 -9.22
CA GLU A 188 -14.07 -3.87 -10.15
C GLU A 188 -13.32 -3.80 -11.49
N PRO A 189 -13.07 -2.62 -12.09
CA PRO A 189 -12.27 -2.55 -13.31
C PRO A 189 -10.90 -3.21 -13.16
N LEU A 190 -10.26 -3.10 -11.99
CA LEU A 190 -8.93 -3.68 -11.73
C LEU A 190 -9.00 -5.21 -11.70
N GLU A 191 -10.03 -5.75 -11.06
CA GLU A 191 -10.29 -7.18 -11.02
C GLU A 191 -10.52 -7.74 -12.43
N ARG A 192 -11.32 -7.05 -13.25
CA ARG A 192 -11.58 -7.46 -14.64
C ARG A 192 -10.32 -7.41 -15.50
N ASP A 193 -9.50 -6.37 -15.38
CA ASP A 193 -8.22 -6.27 -16.10
C ASP A 193 -7.29 -7.45 -15.71
N ARG A 194 -7.10 -7.69 -14.42
CA ARG A 194 -6.29 -8.80 -13.91
C ARG A 194 -6.82 -10.14 -14.43
N ASN A 195 -8.11 -10.44 -14.22
CA ASN A 195 -8.70 -11.76 -14.46
C ASN A 195 -9.09 -12.06 -15.91
N ARG A 196 -9.17 -11.07 -16.80
CA ARG A 196 -9.60 -11.29 -18.19
C ARG A 196 -8.55 -10.89 -19.22
N VAL A 197 -7.53 -10.15 -18.80
CA VAL A 197 -6.52 -9.60 -19.71
C VAL A 197 -5.13 -10.09 -19.35
N ARG A 198 -4.69 -9.82 -18.11
CA ARG A 198 -3.28 -9.95 -17.74
C ARG A 198 -2.90 -11.33 -17.23
N ALA A 199 -3.72 -11.92 -16.36
CA ALA A 199 -3.49 -13.27 -15.85
C ALA A 199 -3.54 -14.34 -16.95
N HIS A 200 -4.26 -14.06 -18.05
CA HIS A 200 -4.50 -15.00 -19.15
C HIS A 200 -3.90 -14.51 -20.47
N ARG A 201 -2.92 -13.59 -20.44
CA ARG A 201 -2.34 -12.98 -21.64
C ARG A 201 -1.84 -14.00 -22.68
N TYR A 202 -1.29 -15.12 -22.21
CA TYR A 202 -0.76 -16.19 -23.07
C TYR A 202 -1.77 -17.31 -23.35
N GLU A 203 -3.00 -17.16 -22.85
CA GLU A 203 -4.08 -18.11 -23.03
C GLU A 203 -5.06 -17.62 -24.10
N ARG A 204 -5.87 -18.54 -24.64
CA ARG A 204 -6.82 -18.24 -25.73
C ARG A 204 -7.97 -17.29 -25.32
N HIS A 205 -8.10 -16.93 -24.05
CA HIS A 205 -9.25 -16.22 -23.47
C HIS A 205 -8.97 -14.73 -23.18
N PHE A 206 -7.97 -14.14 -23.85
CA PHE A 206 -7.64 -12.73 -23.72
C PHE A 206 -8.78 -11.82 -24.23
N ASP A 207 -9.37 -11.00 -23.35
CA ASP A 207 -10.42 -10.03 -23.70
C ASP A 207 -9.96 -8.57 -23.48
N ALA A 208 -9.46 -7.95 -24.56
CA ALA A 208 -8.93 -6.58 -24.55
C ALA A 208 -9.93 -5.51 -24.09
N ARG A 209 -11.25 -5.78 -24.05
CA ARG A 209 -12.28 -4.82 -23.62
C ARG A 209 -12.15 -4.42 -22.15
N HIS A 210 -11.48 -5.23 -21.36
CA HIS A 210 -11.28 -5.01 -19.93
C HIS A 210 -9.92 -4.42 -19.58
N PHE A 211 -9.09 -4.12 -20.57
CA PHE A 211 -7.76 -3.57 -20.36
C PHE A 211 -7.85 -2.15 -19.76
N GLN A 212 -7.05 -1.89 -18.73
CA GLN A 212 -6.88 -0.56 -18.18
C GLN A 212 -5.56 0.07 -18.60
N SER A 213 -5.64 1.30 -19.11
CA SER A 213 -4.46 2.11 -19.39
C SER A 213 -3.78 2.59 -18.10
N LEU A 214 -2.56 3.10 -18.20
CA LEU A 214 -1.87 3.74 -17.06
C LEU A 214 -2.65 4.92 -16.49
N GLY A 215 -3.41 5.64 -17.33
CA GLY A 215 -4.30 6.71 -16.90
C GLY A 215 -5.48 6.18 -16.08
N ASP A 216 -6.12 5.09 -16.54
CA ASP A 216 -7.22 4.46 -15.80
C ASP A 216 -6.75 3.89 -14.46
N LEU A 217 -5.55 3.32 -14.43
CA LEU A 217 -4.92 2.79 -13.22
C LEU A 217 -4.53 3.87 -12.21
N GLN A 218 -4.29 5.12 -12.64
CA GLN A 218 -4.15 6.24 -11.70
C GLN A 218 -5.44 6.42 -10.89
N GLY A 219 -6.60 6.38 -11.55
CA GLY A 219 -7.89 6.44 -10.87
C GLY A 219 -8.07 5.29 -9.87
N GLN A 220 -7.55 4.09 -10.18
CA GLN A 220 -7.52 2.98 -9.24
C GLN A 220 -6.63 3.29 -8.03
N LEU A 221 -5.41 3.79 -8.22
CA LEU A 221 -4.52 4.19 -7.13
C LEU A 221 -5.18 5.23 -6.20
N ASP A 222 -5.85 6.23 -6.76
CA ASP A 222 -6.52 7.29 -5.98
C ASP A 222 -7.63 6.72 -5.08
N ILE A 223 -8.34 5.67 -5.51
CA ILE A 223 -9.34 4.97 -4.69
C ILE A 223 -8.68 4.29 -3.49
N PHE A 224 -7.53 3.61 -3.69
CA PHE A 224 -6.78 2.97 -2.59
C PHE A 224 -6.21 4.01 -1.63
N GLU A 225 -5.60 5.08 -2.13
CA GLU A 225 -5.03 6.14 -1.31
C GLU A 225 -6.08 6.78 -0.41
N ARG A 226 -7.27 7.05 -0.95
CA ARG A 226 -8.37 7.61 -0.19
C ARG A 226 -8.83 6.65 0.91
N LEU A 227 -9.05 5.37 0.58
CA LEU A 227 -9.48 4.38 1.57
C LEU A 227 -8.44 4.23 2.69
N LEU A 228 -7.17 4.01 2.33
CA LEU A 228 -6.09 3.79 3.29
C LEU A 228 -5.80 5.05 4.11
N GLY A 229 -5.86 6.23 3.51
CA GLY A 229 -5.68 7.51 4.18
C GLY A 229 -6.80 7.76 5.19
N ASP A 230 -8.06 7.57 4.80
CA ASP A 230 -9.20 7.74 5.69
C ASP A 230 -9.16 6.74 6.86
N LEU A 231 -8.81 5.48 6.59
CA LEU A 231 -8.61 4.46 7.64
C LEU A 231 -7.45 4.81 8.57
N TYR A 232 -6.33 5.30 8.05
CA TYR A 232 -5.20 5.72 8.86
C TYR A 232 -5.57 6.84 9.82
N LEU A 233 -6.23 7.89 9.34
CA LEU A 233 -6.67 9.01 10.20
C LEU A 233 -7.59 8.52 11.32
N VAL A 234 -8.59 7.70 10.98
CA VAL A 234 -9.59 7.22 11.94
C VAL A 234 -8.97 6.29 12.98
N LEU A 235 -8.12 5.36 12.55
CA LEU A 235 -7.58 4.31 13.42
C LEU A 235 -6.40 4.78 14.27
N THR A 236 -5.57 5.67 13.74
CA THR A 236 -4.39 6.18 14.47
C THR A 236 -4.65 7.46 15.26
N ARG A 237 -5.81 8.09 15.05
CA ARG A 237 -6.16 9.41 15.61
C ARG A 237 -5.12 10.49 15.29
N ASN A 238 -4.42 10.33 14.18
CA ASN A 238 -3.33 11.21 13.78
C ASN A 238 -3.82 12.28 12.79
N ALA A 239 -3.14 13.42 12.78
CA ALA A 239 -3.43 14.57 11.90
C ALA A 239 -2.86 14.42 10.50
N PHE A 240 -1.94 13.47 10.29
CA PHE A 240 -1.21 13.32 9.05
C PHE A 240 -2.06 12.66 7.97
N ILE A 241 -2.38 13.45 6.94
CA ILE A 241 -2.84 12.96 5.65
C ILE A 241 -1.58 12.67 4.83
N PHE A 242 -1.38 11.42 4.39
CA PHE A 242 -0.34 11.14 3.41
C PHE A 242 -0.88 11.41 2.00
N HIS A 243 -0.39 12.46 1.37
CA HIS A 243 -0.55 12.66 -0.07
C HIS A 243 0.75 12.23 -0.74
N LEU A 244 0.76 11.06 -1.36
CA LEU A 244 1.98 10.46 -1.89
C LEU A 244 2.23 10.94 -3.32
N ASN A 245 3.01 12.01 -3.46
CA ASN A 245 3.45 12.50 -4.76
C ASN A 245 4.83 11.91 -5.08
N PHE A 246 4.83 10.80 -5.82
CA PHE A 246 6.07 10.20 -6.31
C PHE A 246 6.43 10.78 -7.67
N HIS A 247 7.67 11.25 -7.79
CA HIS A 247 8.27 11.61 -9.07
C HIS A 247 9.16 10.46 -9.55
N ALA A 248 9.29 10.29 -10.87
CA ALA A 248 10.26 9.36 -11.43
C ALA A 248 11.68 9.86 -11.08
N SER A 249 12.31 9.28 -10.06
CA SER A 249 13.71 9.58 -9.69
C SER A 249 14.63 8.68 -10.51
N THR A 250 15.43 9.20 -11.44
CA THR A 250 16.28 8.40 -12.34
C THR A 250 17.31 7.51 -11.63
N GLU A 251 17.79 7.89 -10.44
CA GLU A 251 18.72 7.07 -9.64
C GLU A 251 18.02 5.97 -8.83
N GLY A 252 16.88 6.27 -8.21
CA GLY A 252 16.03 5.25 -7.56
C GLY A 252 15.38 4.31 -8.59
N THR A 253 15.11 4.84 -9.78
CA THR A 253 14.55 4.16 -10.94
C THR A 253 15.40 2.99 -11.38
N ALA A 254 16.73 3.06 -11.35
CA ALA A 254 17.54 1.90 -11.75
C ALA A 254 17.38 0.72 -10.79
N LYS A 255 17.17 0.97 -9.49
CA LYS A 255 16.89 -0.07 -8.49
C LYS A 255 15.45 -0.59 -8.59
N ASP A 256 14.47 0.30 -8.70
CA ASP A 256 13.06 -0.09 -8.82
C ASP A 256 12.77 -0.77 -10.17
N LEU A 257 13.42 -0.32 -11.25
CA LEU A 257 13.39 -0.96 -12.56
C LEU A 257 14.14 -2.29 -12.51
N ALA A 258 15.29 -2.39 -11.82
CA ALA A 258 15.94 -3.68 -11.59
C ALA A 258 15.03 -4.62 -10.79
N ASP A 259 14.36 -4.16 -9.73
CA ASP A 259 13.40 -4.97 -8.97
C ASP A 259 12.21 -5.39 -9.85
N ILE A 260 11.63 -4.47 -10.61
CA ILE A 260 10.56 -4.74 -11.58
C ILE A 260 11.02 -5.74 -12.67
N MET A 261 12.24 -5.56 -13.21
CA MET A 261 12.84 -6.42 -14.25
C MET A 261 13.25 -7.79 -13.70
N VAL A 262 13.68 -7.85 -12.44
CA VAL A 262 14.03 -9.08 -11.71
C VAL A 262 12.74 -9.83 -11.34
N HIS A 263 11.66 -9.16 -10.95
CA HIS A 263 10.41 -9.80 -10.50
C HIS A 263 9.49 -10.29 -11.63
N GLY A 264 9.73 -9.90 -12.90
CA GLY A 264 8.92 -10.33 -14.04
C GLY A 264 9.11 -11.79 -14.47
N SER A 265 10.30 -12.37 -14.31
CA SER A 265 10.55 -13.83 -14.37
C SER A 265 12.04 -14.12 -14.14
N ILE A 266 12.46 -14.24 -12.87
CA ILE A 266 13.81 -14.72 -12.51
C ILE A 266 14.17 -16.00 -13.26
N ASN A 267 13.22 -16.92 -13.43
CA ASN A 267 13.48 -18.20 -14.08
C ASN A 267 13.74 -18.07 -15.58
N SER A 268 13.08 -17.15 -16.28
CA SER A 268 13.34 -16.92 -17.70
C SER A 268 14.61 -16.11 -17.93
N ALA A 269 14.87 -15.10 -17.11
CA ALA A 269 16.10 -14.30 -17.20
C ALA A 269 17.36 -15.11 -16.83
N VAL A 270 17.31 -15.92 -15.77
CA VAL A 270 18.44 -16.75 -15.33
C VAL A 270 18.77 -17.86 -16.34
N ASN A 271 17.75 -18.45 -16.97
CA ASN A 271 17.95 -19.46 -18.02
C ASN A 271 18.38 -18.85 -19.37
N ALA A 272 17.83 -17.71 -19.76
CA ALA A 272 18.16 -17.06 -21.04
C ALA A 272 19.55 -16.40 -21.04
N TYR A 273 19.99 -15.87 -19.90
CA TYR A 273 21.26 -15.14 -19.78
C TYR A 273 22.37 -15.90 -19.01
N GLY A 274 22.09 -17.12 -18.51
CA GLY A 274 23.11 -18.00 -17.92
C GLY A 274 23.70 -17.53 -16.58
N VAL A 275 22.99 -16.64 -15.87
CA VAL A 275 23.53 -15.88 -14.71
C VAL A 275 23.68 -16.73 -13.44
N ALA A 276 22.97 -17.86 -13.32
CA ALA A 276 23.21 -18.84 -12.25
C ALA A 276 22.89 -20.27 -12.71
N ARG A 277 23.90 -21.16 -12.70
CA ARG A 277 23.70 -22.60 -12.94
C ARG A 277 23.07 -23.25 -11.70
N LYS A 278 22.08 -24.13 -11.92
CA LYS A 278 21.54 -25.02 -10.89
C LYS A 278 22.67 -25.86 -10.30
N THR A 279 22.90 -25.76 -8.98
CA THR A 279 23.91 -26.57 -8.27
C THR A 279 23.29 -27.24 -7.06
N ASN A 280 23.92 -28.30 -6.56
CA ASN A 280 23.47 -29.03 -5.38
C ASN A 280 23.45 -28.16 -4.10
N LYS A 281 24.15 -27.01 -4.10
CA LYS A 281 24.15 -26.02 -3.01
C LYS A 281 23.09 -24.91 -3.17
N ASN A 282 22.44 -24.82 -4.32
CA ASN A 282 21.39 -23.85 -4.62
C ASN A 282 20.21 -24.56 -5.31
N PRO A 283 19.49 -25.45 -4.58
CA PRO A 283 18.51 -26.35 -5.16
C PRO A 283 17.22 -25.65 -5.63
N VAL A 284 16.96 -24.43 -5.13
CA VAL A 284 15.79 -23.61 -5.45
C VAL A 284 16.25 -22.15 -5.62
N PRO A 285 15.82 -21.41 -6.67
CA PRO A 285 16.23 -20.02 -6.85
C PRO A 285 15.92 -19.18 -5.61
N TRP A 286 16.92 -18.42 -5.15
CA TRP A 286 16.99 -17.56 -3.96
C TRP A 286 15.71 -16.76 -3.60
N TYR A 287 14.87 -16.46 -4.59
CA TYR A 287 13.69 -15.63 -4.48
C TYR A 287 12.44 -16.31 -3.89
N TYR A 288 12.22 -17.62 -4.12
CA TYR A 288 11.08 -18.34 -3.51
C TYR A 288 11.17 -18.41 -1.98
N PHE A 289 12.36 -18.23 -1.43
CA PHE A 289 12.59 -18.23 0.02
C PHE A 289 12.07 -16.95 0.70
N HIS A 290 12.16 -15.78 0.06
CA HIS A 290 11.72 -14.49 0.64
C HIS A 290 10.29 -14.07 0.25
N ARG A 291 9.76 -14.56 -0.88
CA ARG A 291 8.36 -14.31 -1.28
C ARG A 291 7.35 -14.99 -0.36
N ARG A 292 7.79 -16.04 0.33
CA ARG A 292 6.93 -16.96 1.10
C ARG A 292 6.27 -16.33 2.32
N THR A 293 6.89 -15.33 2.97
CA THR A 293 6.40 -14.80 4.24
C THR A 293 5.19 -13.87 4.13
N PHE A 294 5.05 -13.12 3.04
CA PHE A 294 3.87 -12.26 2.84
C PHE A 294 2.88 -12.90 1.87
N PHE A 295 3.31 -13.28 0.66
CA PHE A 295 2.40 -13.65 -0.44
C PHE A 295 1.89 -15.09 -0.41
N GLU A 296 2.56 -16.01 0.28
CA GLU A 296 2.25 -17.45 0.25
C GLU A 296 2.01 -18.07 1.64
N SER A 297 2.07 -17.29 2.72
CA SER A 297 1.68 -17.75 4.05
C SER A 297 0.16 -17.94 4.08
N PRO A 298 -0.37 -19.17 4.26
CA PRO A 298 -1.76 -19.31 4.66
C PRO A 298 -1.89 -18.64 6.03
N SER A 299 -2.93 -17.83 6.19
CA SER A 299 -3.41 -17.39 7.50
C SER A 299 -3.96 -18.62 8.21
N GLU A 300 -3.09 -19.46 8.77
CA GLU A 300 -3.54 -20.62 9.53
C GLU A 300 -4.08 -20.15 10.89
N PRO A 301 -5.30 -20.58 11.25
CA PRO A 301 -5.77 -20.47 12.62
C PRO A 301 -5.02 -21.50 13.45
N LYS A 302 -4.40 -21.08 14.55
CA LYS A 302 -4.09 -22.04 15.61
C LYS A 302 -5.38 -22.29 16.39
N GLU A 303 -6.21 -23.17 15.86
CA GLU A 303 -7.17 -23.90 16.67
C GLU A 303 -6.42 -24.88 17.59
N GLY A 304 -6.98 -25.07 18.77
CA GLY A 304 -6.38 -25.80 19.88
C GLY A 304 -6.03 -27.25 19.57
N GLY A 305 -5.04 -27.74 20.29
CA GLY A 305 -4.70 -29.14 20.40
C GLY A 305 -4.09 -29.34 21.78
N GLU A 306 -4.94 -29.69 22.73
CA GLU A 306 -4.55 -30.32 23.98
C GLU A 306 -3.66 -31.54 23.70
N SER A 307 -2.55 -31.66 24.43
CA SER A 307 -1.99 -32.89 25.00
C SER A 307 -0.88 -32.50 25.97
#